data_AF-A0A6I1VZ23-F1
#
_entry.id   AF-A0A6I1VZ23-F1
#
_cell.length_a   1.000
_cell.length_b   1.000
_cell.length_c   1.000
_cell.angle_alpha   90.00
_cell.angle_beta   90.00
_cell.angle_gamma   90.00
#
_symmetry.space_group_name_H-M   'P 1'
#
loop_
_entity.id
_entity.type
_entity.pdbx_description
1 polymer ?
#
loop_
_entity_poly.entity_id
_entity_poly.type
_entity_poly.pdbx_seq_one_letter_code
_entity_poly.pdbx_strand_id
1 'polypeptide(L)'
;VLMHCKHGVDRTGLMAAMYRVVVQDWSKEDALKEMTQGGFGENSHFKDGEKYMMQANIPKLRQALASGACSTSPFASCVVKNWLSPKV
;
A
#
# COMPACT_ATOMS: atom_id res chain seq x y z
N VAL A 1 -10.93 -2.12 11.80
CA VAL A 1 -9.77 -2.98 11.49
C VAL A 1 -8.56 -2.37 12.14
N LEU A 2 -7.72 -3.17 12.83
CA LEU A 2 -6.45 -2.71 13.38
C LEU A 2 -5.32 -3.27 12.52
N MET A 3 -4.42 -2.42 12.04
CA MET A 3 -3.19 -2.81 11.36
C MET A 3 -1.99 -2.35 12.18
N HIS A 4 -1.02 -3.24 12.41
CA HIS A 4 0.18 -2.92 13.15
C HIS A 4 1.36 -3.79 12.70
N CYS A 5 2.57 -3.37 13.09
CA CYS A 5 3.79 -4.14 12.99
C CYS A 5 4.42 -4.22 14.39
N LYS A 6 5.64 -4.74 14.51
CA LYS A 6 6.32 -4.84 15.81
C LYS A 6 6.50 -3.47 16.49
N HIS A 7 7.00 -2.49 15.75
CA HIS A 7 7.31 -1.16 16.28
C HIS A 7 6.30 -0.09 15.88
N GLY A 8 5.30 -0.41 15.04
CA GLY A 8 4.25 0.52 14.63
C GLY A 8 4.66 1.63 13.65
N VAL A 9 5.95 1.91 13.43
CA VAL A 9 6.39 3.09 12.67
C VAL A 9 6.65 2.81 11.19
N ASP A 10 7.42 1.77 10.90
CA ASP A 10 7.99 1.57 9.56
C ASP A 10 6.97 0.96 8.57
N ARG A 11 6.76 -0.36 8.62
CA ARG A 11 5.79 -1.06 7.74
C ARG A 11 4.35 -0.60 7.91
N THR A 12 3.94 -0.27 9.14
CA THR A 12 2.59 0.23 9.41
C THR A 12 2.42 1.64 8.89
N GLY A 13 3.40 2.52 9.13
CA GLY A 13 3.36 3.90 8.62
C GLY A 13 3.34 3.93 7.10
N LEU A 14 4.12 3.06 6.45
CA LEU A 14 4.06 2.90 5.00
C LEU A 14 2.67 2.48 4.51
N MET A 15 2.07 1.45 5.13
CA MET A 15 0.73 1.00 4.73
C MET A 15 -0.34 2.06 5.01
N ALA A 16 -0.23 2.80 6.12
CA ALA A 16 -1.10 3.92 6.42
C ALA A 16 -0.98 5.03 5.35
N ALA A 17 0.24 5.46 5.03
CA ALA A 17 0.49 6.46 4.00
C ALA A 17 -0.02 6.02 2.62
N MET A 18 0.23 4.77 2.23
CA MET A 18 -0.28 4.22 0.97
C MET A 18 -1.81 4.21 0.93
N TYR A 19 -2.47 3.91 2.05
CA TYR A 19 -3.93 3.96 2.14
C TYR A 19 -4.45 5.39 1.98
N ARG A 20 -3.81 6.37 2.64
CA ARG A 20 -4.13 7.81 2.51
C ARG A 20 -4.09 8.24 1.04
N VAL A 21 -3.02 7.89 0.32
CA VAL A 21 -2.82 8.32 -1.07
C VAL A 21 -3.71 7.54 -2.05
N VAL A 22 -3.75 6.21 -1.95
CA VAL A 22 -4.41 5.38 -2.97
C VAL A 22 -5.92 5.38 -2.79
N VAL A 23 -6.41 5.29 -1.55
CA VAL A 23 -7.84 5.11 -1.24
C VAL A 23 -8.51 6.41 -0.83
N GLN A 24 -7.83 7.26 -0.05
CA GLN A 24 -8.40 8.50 0.45
C GLN A 24 -8.03 9.73 -0.38
N ASP A 25 -7.34 9.52 -1.51
CA ASP A 25 -7.02 10.58 -2.47
C ASP A 25 -6.14 11.72 -1.91
N TRP A 26 -5.33 11.44 -0.88
CA TRP A 26 -4.37 12.42 -0.36
C TRP A 26 -3.19 12.65 -1.31
N SER A 27 -2.58 13.83 -1.20
CA SER A 27 -1.28 14.09 -1.81
C SER A 27 -0.21 13.20 -1.18
N LYS A 28 0.86 12.92 -1.93
CA LYS A 28 1.97 12.13 -1.39
C LYS A 28 2.66 12.87 -0.25
N GLU A 29 2.75 14.18 -0.38
CA GLU A 29 3.43 15.08 0.55
C GLU A 29 2.72 15.08 1.91
N ASP A 30 1.39 15.17 1.92
CA ASP A 30 0.60 15.13 3.15
C ASP A 30 0.69 13.77 3.85
N ALA A 31 0.68 12.68 3.07
CA ALA A 31 0.85 11.34 3.61
C ALA A 31 2.26 11.09 4.18
N LEU A 32 3.31 11.63 3.55
CA LEU A 32 4.68 11.60 4.11
C LEU A 32 4.79 12.41 5.38
N LYS A 33 4.14 13.57 5.41
CA LYS A 33 4.12 14.41 6.60
C LYS A 33 3.47 13.70 7.76
N GLU A 34 2.34 13.01 7.55
CA GLU A 34 1.73 12.17 8.58
C GLU A 34 2.67 11.02 8.99
N MET A 35 3.26 10.30 8.04
CA MET A 35 4.16 9.17 8.32
C MET A 35 5.41 9.56 9.13
N THR A 36 5.96 10.75 8.89
CA THR A 36 7.21 11.22 9.51
C THR A 36 6.99 12.07 10.76
N GLN A 37 5.93 12.89 10.79
CA GLN A 37 5.66 13.87 11.84
C GLN A 37 4.39 13.56 12.64
N GLY A 38 3.68 12.46 12.36
CA GLY A 38 2.42 12.09 13.01
C GLY A 38 2.53 11.57 14.44
N GLY A 39 3.71 11.69 15.08
CA GLY A 39 3.92 11.26 16.46
C GLY A 39 4.07 9.75 16.65
N PHE A 40 4.38 8.99 15.58
CA PHE A 40 4.56 7.54 15.65
C PHE A 40 5.92 7.12 16.25
N GLY A 41 6.86 8.05 16.39
CA GLY A 41 8.20 7.81 16.95
C GLY A 41 9.31 8.06 15.92
N GLU A 42 10.46 8.55 16.38
CA GLU A 42 11.63 8.79 15.52
C GLU A 42 12.41 7.50 15.30
N ASN A 43 12.16 6.84 14.17
CA ASN A 43 12.87 5.64 13.79
C ASN A 43 13.58 5.89 12.47
N SER A 44 14.91 5.79 12.43
CA SER A 44 15.72 5.95 11.20
C SER A 44 15.34 5.00 10.04
N HIS A 45 14.45 4.04 10.29
CA HIS A 45 13.96 3.02 9.37
C HIS A 45 12.86 3.49 8.40
N PHE A 46 12.19 4.63 8.61
CA PHE A 46 11.13 5.07 7.67
C PHE A 46 11.66 5.49 6.29
N LYS A 47 12.99 5.66 6.13
CA LYS A 47 13.63 6.12 4.87
C LYS A 47 13.33 5.21 3.68
N ASP A 48 13.27 3.91 3.91
CA ASP A 48 12.97 2.94 2.84
C ASP A 48 11.50 3.06 2.41
N GLY A 49 10.59 3.25 3.37
CA GLY A 49 9.18 3.48 3.10
C GLY A 49 8.92 4.80 2.39
N GLU A 50 9.61 5.88 2.79
CA GLU A 50 9.55 7.18 2.10
C GLU A 50 10.02 7.05 0.66
N LYS A 51 11.18 6.43 0.42
CA LYS A 51 11.70 6.18 -0.92
C LYS A 51 10.73 5.36 -1.76
N TYR A 52 10.14 4.32 -1.18
CA TYR A 52 9.13 3.51 -1.86
C TYR A 52 7.90 4.34 -2.25
N MET A 53 7.37 5.15 -1.33
CA MET A 53 6.16 5.94 -1.58
C MET A 53 6.39 7.02 -2.66
N MET A 54 7.57 7.65 -2.65
CA MET A 54 7.96 8.60 -3.70
C MET A 54 8.03 7.94 -5.08
N GLN A 55 8.54 6.71 -5.16
CA GLN A 55 8.63 5.94 -6.41
C GLN A 55 7.31 5.27 -6.82
N ALA A 56 6.32 5.17 -5.92
CA ALA A 56 5.07 4.46 -6.18
C ALA A 56 4.24 5.17 -7.28
N ASN A 57 3.80 4.40 -8.28
CA ASN A 57 2.90 4.90 -9.32
C ASN A 57 1.44 4.77 -8.87
N ILE A 58 0.88 5.86 -8.32
CA ILE A 58 -0.47 5.89 -7.75
C ILE A 58 -1.56 5.57 -8.79
N PRO A 59 -1.54 6.12 -10.02
CA PRO A 59 -2.52 5.75 -11.05
C PRO A 59 -2.54 4.25 -11.34
N LYS A 60 -1.36 3.62 -11.48
CA LYS A 60 -1.26 2.18 -11.73
C LYS A 60 -1.78 1.36 -10.55
N LEU A 61 -1.54 1.80 -9.32
CA LEU A 61 -2.06 1.15 -8.12
C LEU A 61 -3.58 1.26 -8.02
N ARG A 62 -4.17 2.42 -8.32
CA ARG A 62 -5.62 2.60 -8.37
C ARG A 62 -6.25 1.77 -9.47
N GLN A 63 -5.61 1.71 -10.64
CA GLN A 63 -6.07 0.86 -11.73
C GLN A 63 -6.03 -0.63 -11.34
N ALA A 64 -4.96 -1.08 -10.68
CA ALA A 64 -4.84 -2.46 -10.19
C ALA A 64 -5.89 -2.78 -9.10
N LEU A 65 -6.21 -1.81 -8.23
CA LEU A 65 -7.25 -1.94 -7.23
C LEU A 65 -8.64 -2.02 -7.88
N ALA A 66 -8.92 -1.16 -8.86
CA ALA A 66 -10.20 -1.10 -9.57
C ALA A 66 -10.43 -2.30 -10.48
N SER A 67 -9.38 -2.81 -11.13
CA SER A 67 -9.50 -4.00 -11.99
C SER A 67 -9.75 -5.27 -11.20
N GLY A 68 -9.52 -5.27 -9.87
CA GLY A 68 -9.63 -6.45 -9.03
C GLY A 68 -8.70 -7.59 -9.46
N ALA A 69 -7.69 -7.29 -10.30
CA ALA A 69 -6.75 -8.27 -10.81
C ALA A 69 -5.89 -8.76 -9.66
N CYS A 70 -6.28 -9.91 -9.11
CA CYS A 70 -5.63 -10.51 -7.97
C CYS A 70 -4.31 -11.14 -8.43
N SER A 71 -3.25 -10.33 -8.30
CA SER A 71 -1.84 -10.60 -8.60
C SER A 71 -1.36 -10.31 -10.02
N THR A 72 -0.21 -9.64 -10.08
CA THR A 72 0.60 -9.44 -11.30
C THR A 72 1.46 -10.65 -11.63
N SER A 73 1.41 -11.73 -10.84
CA SER A 73 2.11 -12.98 -11.12
C SER A 73 1.22 -13.93 -11.93
N PRO A 74 1.72 -14.52 -13.03
CA PRO A 74 1.02 -15.55 -13.80
C PRO A 74 0.62 -16.78 -12.96
N PHE A 75 1.33 -17.02 -11.85
CA PHE A 75 1.15 -18.18 -10.97
C PHE A 75 0.25 -17.91 -9.77
N ALA A 76 -0.39 -16.75 -9.70
CA ALA A 76 -1.27 -16.46 -8.59
C ALA A 76 -2.53 -17.33 -8.63
N SER A 77 -2.78 -17.98 -7.51
CA SER A 77 -3.90 -18.91 -7.31
C SER A 77 -5.26 -18.32 -7.66
N CYS A 78 -5.43 -17.00 -7.61
CA CYS A 78 -6.71 -16.35 -7.93
C CYS A 78 -7.04 -16.36 -9.43
N VAL A 79 -6.05 -16.15 -10.31
CA VAL A 79 -6.23 -16.26 -11.77
C VAL A 79 -6.49 -17.72 -12.16
N VAL A 80 -5.71 -18.64 -11.59
CA VAL A 80 -5.86 -20.09 -11.81
C VAL A 80 -7.24 -20.59 -11.32
N LYS A 81 -7.74 -20.06 -10.20
CA LYS A 81 -9.04 -20.44 -9.64
C LYS A 81 -10.22 -19.95 -10.49
N ASN A 82 -10.14 -18.76 -11.09
CA ASN A 82 -11.14 -18.31 -12.07
C ASN A 82 -11.12 -19.14 -13.37
N TRP A 83 -9.96 -19.67 -13.78
CA TRP A 83 -9.84 -20.56 -14.94
C TRP A 83 -10.43 -21.96 -14.66
N LEU A 84 -10.22 -22.49 -13.45
CA LEU A 84 -10.71 -23.82 -13.04
C LEU A 84 -12.17 -23.83 -12.58
N SER A 85 -12.76 -22.67 -12.29
CA SER A 85 -14.16 -22.55 -11.86
C SER A 85 -14.75 -21.22 -12.33
N PRO A 86 -15.08 -21.08 -13.63
CA PRO A 86 -15.78 -19.90 -14.10
C PRO A 86 -17.14 -19.83 -13.40
N LYS A 87 -17.38 -18.75 -12.65
CA LYS A 87 -18.71 -18.47 -12.12
C LYS A 87 -19.62 -18.15 -13.31
N VAL A 88 -20.64 -19.00 -13.49
CA VAL A 88 -21.83 -18.73 -14.31
C VAL A 88 -22.61 -17.57 -13.69
#